data_AF-A0AA90Q7Y0-F1
#
_entry.id   AF-A0AA90Q7Y0-F1
#
_cell.length_a   1.000
_cell.length_b   1.000
_cell.length_c   1.000
_cell.angle_alpha   90.00
_cell.angle_beta   90.00
_cell.angle_gamma   90.00
#
_symmetry.space_group_name_H-M   'P 1'
#
loop_
_entity.id
_entity.type
_entity.pdbx_description
1 polymer ?
#
loop_
_entity_poly.entity_id
_entity_poly.type
_entity_poly.pdbx_seq_one_letter_code
_entity_poly.pdbx_strand_id
1 'polypeptide(L)'
;MSALGKLTEVAVSGIWKIAAIVLLATLIAVLSAGGTGWWMIASARDQALTDLRAEQAITTQLRGAIQLQNDAVEAAGNAKAAADARGLAAQQQAVANGKRFDAALARVAGARATTCDEAMPAVNVILEWVR
;
A
#
# COMPACT_ATOMS: atom_id res chain seq x y z
N MET A 1 -53.01 73.72 -28.73
CA MET A 1 -52.31 72.59 -28.08
C MET A 1 -51.72 73.11 -26.78
N SER A 2 -52.12 72.55 -25.63
CA SER A 2 -51.72 73.06 -24.31
C SER A 2 -50.23 72.82 -24.05
N ALA A 3 -49.57 73.76 -23.36
CA ALA A 3 -48.18 73.64 -22.91
C ALA A 3 -47.96 72.38 -22.02
N LEU A 4 -49.02 71.90 -21.36
CA LEU A 4 -49.05 70.63 -20.64
C LEU A 4 -48.80 69.44 -21.58
N GLY A 5 -49.36 69.45 -22.79
CA GLY A 5 -49.19 68.39 -23.79
C GLY A 5 -47.74 68.27 -24.27
N LYS A 6 -47.05 69.40 -24.48
CA LYS A 6 -45.63 69.41 -24.86
C LYS A 6 -44.70 68.97 -23.73
N LEU A 7 -45.02 69.32 -22.48
CA LEU A 7 -44.26 68.88 -21.31
C LEU A 7 -44.40 67.36 -21.08
N THR A 8 -45.60 66.81 -21.26
CA THR A 8 -45.81 65.36 -21.21
C THR A 8 -45.08 64.62 -22.33
N GLU A 9 -45.03 65.17 -23.54
CA GLU A 9 -44.38 64.55 -24.70
C GLU A 9 -42.84 64.56 -24.56
N VAL A 10 -42.27 65.64 -24.04
CA VAL A 10 -40.83 65.74 -23.72
C VAL A 10 -40.47 64.82 -22.55
N ALA A 11 -41.29 64.76 -21.50
CA ALA A 11 -41.08 63.86 -20.36
C ALA A 11 -41.13 62.38 -20.78
N VAL A 12 -42.09 61.99 -21.62
CA VAL A 12 -42.21 60.62 -22.14
C VAL A 12 -41.01 60.26 -23.04
N SER A 13 -40.47 61.20 -23.81
CA SER A 13 -39.28 60.97 -24.65
C SER A 13 -37.98 60.72 -23.85
N GLY A 14 -37.88 61.28 -22.64
CA GLY A 14 -36.71 61.16 -21.77
C GLY A 14 -36.75 59.93 -20.85
N ILE A 15 -37.93 59.60 -20.32
CA ILE A 15 -38.12 58.47 -19.40
C ILE A 15 -37.74 57.13 -20.05
N TRP A 16 -38.09 56.93 -21.32
CA TRP A 16 -37.73 55.70 -22.03
C TRP A 16 -36.20 55.53 -22.18
N LYS A 17 -35.45 56.61 -22.40
CA LYS A 17 -33.98 56.57 -22.47
C LYS A 17 -33.37 56.19 -21.13
N ILE A 18 -33.87 56.76 -20.03
CA ILE A 18 -33.42 56.42 -18.68
C ILE A 18 -33.74 54.95 -18.37
N ALA A 19 -34.96 54.50 -18.68
CA ALA A 19 -35.36 53.10 -18.51
C ALA A 19 -34.46 52.15 -19.32
N ALA A 20 -34.12 52.49 -20.56
CA ALA A 20 -33.22 51.71 -21.39
C ALA A 20 -31.79 51.64 -20.81
N ILE A 21 -31.26 52.75 -20.28
CA ILE A 21 -29.94 52.77 -19.63
C ILE A 21 -29.94 51.91 -18.36
N VAL A 22 -30.97 52.01 -17.52
CA VAL A 22 -31.10 51.20 -16.30
C VAL A 22 -31.18 49.70 -16.66
N LEU A 23 -31.97 49.36 -17.68
CA LEU A 23 -32.11 47.99 -18.14
C LEU A 23 -30.79 47.45 -18.70
N LEU A 24 -30.07 48.25 -19.50
CA LEU A 24 -28.74 47.90 -19.99
C LEU A 24 -27.74 47.65 -18.85
N ALA A 25 -27.71 48.54 -17.85
CA ALA A 25 -26.83 48.40 -16.69
C ALA A 25 -27.16 47.13 -15.89
N THR A 26 -28.45 46.80 -15.73
CA THR A 26 -28.90 45.60 -15.03
C THR A 26 -28.52 44.34 -15.80
N LEU A 27 -28.68 44.33 -17.13
CA LEU A 27 -28.26 43.21 -17.98
C LEU A 27 -26.75 42.97 -17.90
N ILE A 28 -25.94 44.03 -17.95
CA ILE A 28 -24.49 43.93 -17.80
C ILE A 28 -24.12 43.36 -16.41
N ALA A 29 -24.78 43.83 -15.36
CA ALA A 29 -24.55 43.34 -13.99
C ALA A 29 -24.90 41.85 -13.86
N VAL A 30 -26.02 41.40 -14.42
CA VAL A 30 -26.42 39.98 -14.37
C VAL A 30 -25.48 39.10 -15.20
N LEU A 31 -25.12 39.52 -16.42
CA LEU A 31 -24.21 38.77 -17.28
C LEU A 31 -22.80 38.65 -16.67
N SER A 32 -22.29 39.72 -16.08
CA SER A 32 -20.98 39.72 -15.42
C SER A 32 -21.00 38.87 -14.14
N ALA A 33 -22.02 38.98 -13.29
CA ALA A 33 -22.16 38.15 -12.09
C ALA A 33 -22.33 36.65 -12.45
N GLY A 34 -23.15 36.34 -13.45
CA GLY A 34 -23.34 34.97 -13.92
C GLY A 34 -22.08 34.39 -14.55
N GLY A 35 -21.39 35.16 -15.40
CA GLY A 35 -20.15 34.73 -16.04
C GLY A 35 -19.01 34.49 -15.05
N THR A 36 -18.82 35.40 -14.09
CA THR A 36 -17.80 35.26 -13.03
C THR A 36 -18.13 34.11 -12.10
N GLY A 37 -19.39 33.97 -11.68
CA GLY A 37 -19.83 32.84 -10.84
C GLY A 37 -19.62 31.49 -11.53
N TRP A 38 -19.98 31.38 -12.81
CA TRP A 38 -19.75 30.18 -13.60
C TRP A 38 -18.27 29.85 -13.73
N TRP A 39 -17.43 30.84 -14.00
CA TRP A 39 -15.99 30.66 -14.10
C TRP A 39 -15.36 30.18 -12.79
N MET A 40 -15.77 30.73 -11.66
CA MET A 40 -15.31 30.29 -10.33
C MET A 40 -15.72 28.85 -10.01
N ILE A 41 -16.96 28.45 -10.37
CA ILE A 41 -17.42 27.07 -10.17
C ILE A 41 -16.65 26.12 -11.08
N ALA A 42 -16.42 26.49 -12.34
CA ALA A 42 -15.66 25.70 -13.29
C ALA A 42 -14.21 25.51 -12.83
N SER A 43 -13.54 26.59 -12.39
CA SER A 43 -12.16 26.51 -11.89
C SER A 43 -12.03 25.68 -10.62
N ALA A 44 -12.96 25.83 -9.67
CA ALA A 44 -12.99 24.99 -8.46
C ALA A 44 -13.22 23.51 -8.78
N ARG A 45 -14.09 23.21 -9.76
CA ARG A 45 -14.31 21.85 -10.24
C ARG A 45 -13.06 21.27 -10.88
N ASP A 46 -12.37 22.03 -11.72
CA ASP A 46 -11.17 21.57 -12.42
C ASP A 46 -10.02 21.31 -11.43
N GLN A 47 -9.90 22.16 -10.40
CA GLN A 47 -8.96 21.95 -9.31
C GLN A 47 -9.29 20.66 -8.52
N ALA A 48 -10.55 20.49 -8.12
CA ALA A 48 -10.98 19.28 -7.40
C ALA A 48 -10.76 17.99 -8.21
N LEU A 49 -10.97 18.02 -9.53
CA LEU A 49 -10.69 16.88 -10.41
C LEU A 49 -9.18 16.59 -10.51
N THR A 50 -8.36 17.63 -10.48
CA THR A 50 -6.89 17.49 -10.48
C THR A 50 -6.41 16.86 -9.18
N ASP A 51 -6.90 17.34 -8.05
CA ASP A 51 -6.59 16.82 -6.72
C ASP A 51 -7.05 15.35 -6.59
N LEU A 52 -8.27 15.05 -7.04
CA LEU A 52 -8.80 13.67 -7.03
C LEU A 52 -7.92 12.72 -7.85
N ARG A 53 -7.43 13.14 -9.02
CA ARG A 53 -6.52 12.32 -9.84
C ARG A 53 -5.18 12.11 -9.15
N ALA A 54 -4.64 13.13 -8.49
CA ALA A 54 -3.40 13.02 -7.72
C ALA A 54 -3.57 12.01 -6.56
N GLU A 55 -4.66 12.10 -5.80
CA GLU A 55 -4.97 11.15 -4.72
C GLU A 55 -5.17 9.71 -5.23
N GLN A 56 -5.85 9.54 -6.36
CA GLN A 56 -6.04 8.23 -6.98
C GLN A 56 -4.71 7.60 -7.42
N ALA A 57 -3.78 8.39 -7.96
CA ALA A 57 -2.45 7.92 -8.33
C ALA A 57 -1.67 7.46 -7.09
N ILE A 58 -1.66 8.27 -6.02
CA ILE A 58 -1.01 7.93 -4.74
C ILE A 58 -1.63 6.65 -4.15
N THR A 59 -2.97 6.55 -4.15
CA THR A 59 -3.68 5.38 -3.64
C THR A 59 -3.33 4.12 -4.42
N THR A 60 -3.23 4.22 -5.75
CA THR A 60 -2.85 3.11 -6.61
C THR A 60 -1.42 2.65 -6.32
N GLN A 61 -0.48 3.59 -6.17
CA GLN A 61 0.89 3.30 -5.79
C GLN A 61 0.97 2.63 -4.41
N LEU A 62 0.23 3.14 -3.43
CA LEU A 62 0.19 2.59 -2.08
C LEU A 62 -0.36 1.16 -2.07
N ARG A 63 -1.45 0.90 -2.80
CA ARG A 63 -1.99 -0.46 -2.95
C ARG A 63 -0.99 -1.41 -3.60
N GLY A 64 -0.27 -0.97 -4.63
CA GLY A 64 0.80 -1.75 -5.24
C GLY A 64 1.94 -2.07 -4.27
N ALA A 65 2.37 -1.09 -3.48
CA ALA A 65 3.41 -1.28 -2.47
C ALA A 65 2.97 -2.21 -1.32
N ILE A 66 1.71 -2.14 -0.91
CA ILE A 66 1.15 -3.05 0.09
C ILE A 66 1.08 -4.48 -0.46
N GLN A 67 0.65 -4.65 -1.71
CA GLN A 67 0.62 -5.98 -2.33
C GLN A 67 2.02 -6.60 -2.38
N LEU A 68 3.02 -5.84 -2.81
CA LEU A 68 4.41 -6.31 -2.85
C LEU A 68 4.94 -6.70 -1.46
N GLN A 69 4.60 -5.91 -0.44
CA GLN A 69 4.98 -6.23 0.96
C GLN A 69 4.30 -7.50 1.44
N ASN A 70 3.01 -7.69 1.14
CA ASN A 70 2.28 -8.88 1.53
C ASN A 70 2.86 -10.13 0.85
N ASP A 71 3.16 -10.06 -0.45
CA ASP A 71 3.76 -11.16 -1.20
C ASP A 71 5.14 -11.53 -0.63
N ALA A 72 5.94 -10.52 -0.25
CA ALA A 72 7.25 -10.73 0.38
C ALA A 72 7.14 -11.37 1.79
N VAL A 73 6.17 -10.94 2.59
CA VAL A 73 5.90 -11.52 3.92
C VAL A 73 5.44 -12.96 3.80
N GLU A 74 4.56 -13.25 2.84
CA GLU A 74 4.10 -14.62 2.57
C GLU A 74 5.27 -15.52 2.14
N ALA A 75 6.09 -15.06 1.20
CA ALA A 75 7.28 -15.79 0.76
C ALA A 75 8.27 -16.04 1.92
N ALA A 76 8.49 -15.05 2.78
CA ALA A 76 9.34 -15.19 3.97
C ALA A 76 8.75 -16.20 4.98
N GLY A 77 7.43 -16.16 5.20
CA GLY A 77 6.72 -17.12 6.06
C GLY A 77 6.87 -18.56 5.56
N ASN A 78 6.67 -18.77 4.27
CA ASN A 78 6.82 -20.08 3.62
C ASN A 78 8.28 -20.59 3.70
N ALA A 79 9.25 -19.71 3.45
CA ALA A 79 10.67 -20.06 3.58
C ALA A 79 11.06 -20.43 5.01
N LYS A 80 10.53 -19.69 6.00
CA LYS A 80 10.71 -20.00 7.42
C LYS A 80 10.11 -21.35 7.78
N ALA A 81 8.87 -21.63 7.39
CA ALA A 81 8.22 -22.91 7.66
C ALA A 81 9.02 -24.09 7.07
N ALA A 82 9.54 -23.93 5.85
CA ALA A 82 10.41 -24.94 5.23
C ALA A 82 11.76 -25.10 5.95
N ALA A 83 12.34 -24.03 6.48
CA ALA A 83 13.54 -24.09 7.29
C ALA A 83 13.28 -24.78 8.65
N ASP A 84 12.18 -24.45 9.32
CA ASP A 84 11.78 -25.04 10.59
C ASP A 84 11.50 -26.55 10.43
N ALA A 85 10.84 -26.97 9.34
CA ALA A 85 10.64 -28.38 9.03
C ALA A 85 11.96 -29.15 8.82
N ARG A 86 12.91 -28.55 8.08
CA ARG A 86 14.26 -29.12 7.92
C ARG A 86 15.02 -29.18 9.25
N GLY A 87 14.91 -28.14 10.08
CA GLY A 87 15.52 -28.10 11.41
C GLY A 87 14.97 -29.19 12.33
N LEU A 88 13.66 -29.38 12.34
CA LEU A 88 13.00 -30.44 13.11
C LEU A 88 13.47 -31.83 12.66
N ALA A 89 13.51 -32.07 11.34
CA ALA A 89 14.01 -33.32 10.77
C ALA A 89 15.47 -33.58 11.18
N ALA A 90 16.33 -32.56 11.11
CA ALA A 90 17.72 -32.66 11.52
C ALA A 90 17.86 -32.97 13.03
N GLN A 91 17.03 -32.35 13.88
CA GLN A 91 17.02 -32.65 15.32
C GLN A 91 16.59 -34.08 15.61
N GLN A 92 15.54 -34.57 14.94
CA GLN A 92 15.08 -35.96 15.10
C GLN A 92 16.16 -36.95 14.66
N GLN A 93 16.84 -36.66 13.55
CA GLN A 93 17.96 -37.49 13.08
C GLN A 93 19.15 -37.45 14.05
N ALA A 94 19.48 -36.28 14.61
CA ALA A 94 20.53 -36.14 15.60
C ALA A 94 20.21 -36.94 16.88
N VAL A 95 18.96 -36.90 17.37
CA VAL A 95 18.53 -37.70 18.53
C VAL A 95 18.62 -39.20 18.23
N ALA A 96 18.17 -39.63 17.05
CA ALA A 96 18.25 -41.03 16.65
C ALA A 96 19.71 -41.51 16.55
N ASN A 97 20.58 -40.71 15.95
CA ASN A 97 22.00 -41.01 15.86
C ASN A 97 22.65 -41.01 17.25
N GLY A 98 22.38 -40.02 18.09
CA GLY A 98 22.88 -39.96 19.48
C GLY A 98 22.55 -41.23 20.26
N LYS A 99 21.31 -41.71 20.18
CA LYS A 99 20.92 -42.99 20.80
C LYS A 99 21.70 -44.19 20.26
N ARG A 100 21.99 -44.23 18.95
CA ARG A 100 22.81 -45.30 18.35
C ARG A 100 24.26 -45.24 18.85
N PHE A 101 24.83 -44.05 18.93
CA PHE A 101 26.16 -43.83 19.48
C PHE A 101 26.24 -44.22 20.95
N ASP A 102 25.27 -43.80 21.78
CA ASP A 102 25.23 -44.14 23.20
C ASP A 102 25.10 -45.66 23.40
N ALA A 103 24.28 -46.33 22.59
CA ALA A 103 24.15 -47.79 22.63
C ALA A 103 25.45 -48.51 22.21
N ALA A 104 26.16 -47.98 21.21
CA ALA A 104 27.46 -48.49 20.81
C ALA A 104 28.47 -48.32 21.95
N LEU A 105 28.56 -47.14 22.57
CA LEU A 105 29.45 -46.85 23.70
C LEU A 105 29.17 -47.76 24.90
N ALA A 106 27.90 -48.01 25.24
CA ALA A 106 27.52 -48.88 26.35
C ALA A 106 28.04 -50.32 26.19
N ARG A 107 28.16 -50.83 24.95
CA ARG A 107 28.69 -52.18 24.69
C ARG A 107 30.19 -52.30 24.91
N VAL A 108 30.91 -51.18 24.85
CA VAL A 108 32.37 -51.13 24.97
C VAL A 108 32.82 -50.52 26.29
N ALA A 109 31.87 -50.12 27.16
CA ALA A 109 32.11 -49.48 28.45
C ALA A 109 32.96 -50.31 29.43
N GLY A 110 33.07 -51.63 29.22
CA GLY A 110 33.92 -52.53 30.00
C GLY A 110 35.30 -52.80 29.39
N ALA A 111 35.58 -52.35 28.17
CA ALA A 111 36.85 -52.57 27.51
C ALA A 111 37.91 -51.62 28.08
N ARG A 112 38.94 -52.17 28.73
CA ARG A 112 40.16 -51.44 29.06
C ARG A 112 41.25 -51.86 28.09
N ALA A 113 41.79 -50.89 27.36
CA ALA A 113 42.95 -51.05 26.52
C ALA A 113 44.07 -50.16 27.05
N THR A 114 45.27 -50.70 27.14
CA THR A 114 46.49 -49.96 27.52
C THR A 114 47.36 -49.64 26.32
N THR A 115 47.07 -50.24 25.16
CA THR A 115 47.73 -50.00 23.88
C THR A 115 46.72 -49.82 22.75
N CYS A 116 47.12 -49.21 21.63
CA CYS A 116 46.26 -48.99 20.48
C CYS A 116 45.74 -50.29 19.85
N ASP A 117 46.57 -51.34 19.87
CA ASP A 117 46.24 -52.64 19.30
C ASP A 117 45.13 -53.35 20.11
N GLU A 118 45.12 -53.16 21.43
CA GLU A 118 44.05 -53.63 22.33
C GLU A 118 42.74 -52.83 22.17
N ALA A 119 42.82 -51.57 21.73
CA ALA A 119 41.65 -50.71 21.54
C ALA A 119 40.96 -50.92 20.18
N MET A 120 41.68 -51.44 19.18
CA MET A 120 41.18 -51.60 17.81
C MET A 120 39.88 -52.42 17.68
N PRO A 121 39.73 -53.59 18.35
CA PRO A 121 38.50 -54.38 18.28
C PRO A 121 37.27 -53.63 18.81
N ALA A 122 37.47 -52.88 19.90
CA ALA A 122 36.46 -52.03 20.53
C ALA A 122 35.99 -50.90 19.58
N VAL A 123 36.92 -50.25 18.89
CA VAL A 123 36.62 -49.22 17.88
C VAL A 123 35.91 -49.82 16.68
N ASN A 124 36.31 -51.02 16.23
CA ASN A 124 35.70 -51.67 15.08
C ASN A 124 34.22 -52.02 15.33
N VAL A 125 33.88 -52.46 16.56
CA VAL A 125 32.49 -52.70 16.99
C VAL A 125 31.67 -51.41 17.00
N ILE A 126 32.25 -50.28 17.41
CA ILE A 126 31.56 -48.98 17.37
C ILE A 126 31.32 -48.55 15.91
N LEU A 127 32.33 -48.69 15.04
CA LEU A 127 32.24 -48.29 13.64
C LEU A 127 31.23 -49.15 12.85
N GLU A 128 31.14 -50.46 13.12
CA GLU A 128 30.14 -51.33 12.50
C GLU A 128 28.71 -50.96 12.87
N TRP A 129 28.49 -50.45 14.08
CA TRP A 129 27.15 -50.10 14.59
C TRP A 129 26.69 -48.69 14.24
N VAL A 130 27.64 -47.78 14.01
CA VAL A 130 27.38 -46.37 13.70
C VAL A 130 27.19 -46.15 12.19
N ARG A 131 27.72 -47.05 11.36
CA ARG A 131 27.60 -47.01 9.90
C ARG A 131 26.16 -47.19 9.41
#